data_AF-A0A285P093-F1
#
_entry.id   AF-A0A285P093-F1
#
_cell.length_a   1.000
_cell.length_b   1.000
_cell.length_c   1.000
_cell.angle_alpha   90.00
_cell.angle_beta   90.00
_cell.angle_gamma   90.00
#
_symmetry.space_group_name_H-M   'P 1'
#
loop_
_entity.id
_entity.type
_entity.pdbx_description
1 polymer ?
#
loop_
_entity_poly.entity_id
_entity_poly.type
_entity_poly.pdbx_seq_one_letter_code
_entity_poly.pdbx_strand_id
1 'polypeptide(L)'
;MKFYVISFLLAFTQASVITGLFVSNLYVPDLVLLYLFLHTSKQEKVDVKKPLISGLYLDLMYDTFGWNISGKMLVSLFLEIFKSRWEFATRLSLIIFYGFVALLEHLFRYILFRLKYYYPFDLRTFFLGFSIELFLLYLLTLFIIKKHAQT
;
A
#
# COMPACT_ATOMS: atom_id res chain seq x y z
N MET A 1 -8.60 10.50 -13.64
CA MET A 1 -7.60 11.57 -13.38
C MET A 1 -7.35 11.82 -11.90
N LYS A 2 -8.38 12.13 -11.08
CA LYS A 2 -8.19 12.41 -9.64
C LYS A 2 -7.34 11.38 -8.88
N PHE A 3 -7.60 10.08 -9.09
CA PHE A 3 -6.80 8.99 -8.48
C PHE A 3 -5.31 9.13 -8.77
N TYR A 4 -4.93 9.28 -10.05
CA TYR A 4 -3.54 9.34 -10.48
C TYR A 4 -2.80 10.55 -9.93
N VAL A 5 -3.47 11.70 -9.84
CA VAL A 5 -2.89 12.92 -9.25
C VAL A 5 -2.64 12.73 -7.76
N ILE A 6 -3.62 12.18 -7.02
CA ILE A 6 -3.45 11.93 -5.59
C ILE A 6 -2.38 10.88 -5.35
N SER A 7 -2.36 9.77 -6.10
CA SER A 7 -1.32 8.74 -5.97
C SER A 7 0.07 9.29 -6.27
N PHE A 8 0.19 10.19 -7.26
CA PHE A 8 1.46 10.86 -7.57
C PHE A 8 1.93 11.75 -6.41
N LEU A 9 1.04 12.57 -5.84
CA LEU A 9 1.37 13.43 -4.70
C LEU A 9 1.78 12.61 -3.47
N LEU A 10 1.07 11.50 -3.22
CA LEU A 10 1.42 10.57 -2.13
C LEU A 10 2.78 9.92 -2.38
N ALA A 11 3.03 9.43 -3.60
CA ALA A 11 4.32 8.86 -3.98
C ALA A 11 5.44 9.88 -3.80
N PHE A 12 5.24 11.12 -4.27
CA PHE A 12 6.21 12.20 -4.14
C PHE A 12 6.51 12.54 -2.68
N THR A 13 5.47 12.66 -1.86
CA THR A 13 5.61 12.95 -0.42
C THR A 13 6.33 11.83 0.30
N GLN A 14 5.94 10.58 0.01
CA GLN A 14 6.58 9.39 0.57
C GLN A 14 8.06 9.36 0.20
N ALA A 15 8.38 9.53 -1.09
CA ALA A 15 9.74 9.43 -1.58
C ALA A 15 10.64 10.58 -1.14
N SER A 16 10.14 11.81 -1.13
CA SER A 16 10.95 13.01 -0.86
C SER A 16 11.08 13.35 0.62
N VAL A 17 10.05 13.06 1.42
CA VAL A 17 9.99 13.49 2.83
C VAL A 17 10.08 12.28 3.77
N ILE A 18 9.19 11.31 3.59
CA ILE A 18 9.04 10.21 4.56
C ILE A 18 10.25 9.30 4.51
N THR A 19 10.76 8.97 3.31
CA THR A 19 11.95 8.13 3.17
C THR A 19 13.16 8.69 3.90
N GLY A 20 13.30 10.02 4.01
CA GLY A 20 14.38 10.64 4.79
C GLY A 20 14.32 10.38 6.31
N LEU A 21 13.17 9.94 6.83
CA LEU A 21 12.98 9.55 8.23
C LEU A 21 13.28 8.06 8.48
N PHE A 22 13.52 7.29 7.43
CA PHE A 22 13.77 5.85 7.51
C PHE A 22 15.13 5.51 6.90
N VAL A 23 15.72 4.41 7.37
CA VAL A 23 17.05 3.98 6.90
C VAL A 23 17.01 3.41 5.47
N SER A 24 15.86 2.91 5.03
CA SER A 24 15.66 2.28 3.72
C SER A 24 14.23 2.44 3.23
N ASN A 25 14.04 2.54 1.91
CA ASN A 25 12.72 2.59 1.27
C ASN A 25 11.85 1.35 1.54
N LEU A 26 12.47 0.22 1.91
CA LEU A 26 11.80 -1.02 2.29
C LEU A 26 10.92 -0.90 3.53
N TYR A 27 11.25 0.02 4.43
CA TYR A 27 10.57 0.14 5.72
C TYR A 27 9.65 1.36 5.80
N VAL A 28 9.56 2.12 4.72
CA VAL A 28 8.75 3.33 4.65
C VAL A 28 7.26 2.93 4.61
N PRO A 29 6.40 3.56 5.43
CA PRO A 29 4.95 3.36 5.37
C PRO A 29 4.43 3.61 3.95
N ASP A 30 3.68 2.66 3.40
CA ASP A 30 3.29 2.73 2.00
C ASP A 30 1.97 3.46 1.80
N LEU A 31 2.07 4.79 1.63
CA LEU A 31 0.91 5.66 1.43
C LEU A 31 0.18 5.34 0.12
N VAL A 32 0.93 4.97 -0.90
CA VAL A 32 0.39 4.63 -2.22
C VAL A 32 -0.41 3.34 -2.15
N LEU A 33 0.10 2.32 -1.45
CA LEU A 33 -0.61 1.07 -1.19
C LEU A 33 -1.91 1.32 -0.45
N LEU A 34 -1.84 2.11 0.62
CA LEU A 34 -2.99 2.42 1.46
C LEU A 34 -4.09 3.10 0.64
N TYR A 35 -3.72 4.12 -0.14
CA TYR A 35 -4.66 4.81 -1.00
C TYR A 35 -5.22 3.91 -2.12
N LEU A 36 -4.36 3.13 -2.77
CA LEU A 36 -4.76 2.15 -3.78
C LEU A 36 -5.76 1.15 -3.20
N PHE A 37 -5.47 0.58 -2.04
CA PHE A 37 -6.33 -0.39 -1.38
C PHE A 37 -7.70 0.21 -1.02
N LEU A 38 -7.73 1.37 -0.37
CA LEU A 38 -8.98 2.05 0.01
C LEU A 38 -9.82 2.46 -1.20
N HIS A 39 -9.16 2.80 -2.30
CA HIS A 39 -9.85 3.14 -3.53
C HIS A 39 -10.41 1.88 -4.20
N THR A 40 -9.58 0.87 -4.42
CA THR A 40 -9.95 -0.39 -5.08
C THR A 40 -10.96 -1.21 -4.27
N SER A 41 -10.92 -1.13 -2.93
CA SER A 41 -11.92 -1.80 -2.08
C SER A 41 -13.34 -1.27 -2.28
N LYS A 42 -13.51 -0.05 -2.81
CA LYS A 42 -14.83 0.54 -3.14
C LYS A 42 -15.30 0.30 -4.57
N GLN A 43 -14.43 -0.21 -5.45
CA GLN A 43 -14.79 -0.46 -6.85
C GLN A 43 -15.29 -1.88 -7.05
N GLU A 44 -16.32 -2.10 -7.87
CA GLU A 44 -16.81 -3.47 -8.16
C GLU A 44 -15.76 -4.35 -8.84
N LYS A 45 -14.98 -3.76 -9.75
CA LYS A 45 -13.90 -4.45 -10.48
C LYS A 45 -12.57 -3.75 -10.25
N VAL A 46 -11.50 -4.56 -10.17
CA VAL A 46 -10.14 -4.06 -10.02
C VAL A 46 -9.65 -3.60 -11.39
N ASP A 47 -9.25 -2.34 -11.47
CA ASP A 47 -8.67 -1.74 -12.67
C ASP A 47 -7.15 -1.83 -12.61
N VAL A 48 -6.58 -2.73 -13.40
CA VAL A 48 -5.15 -3.06 -13.45
C VAL A 48 -4.27 -1.84 -13.77
N LYS A 49 -4.80 -0.81 -14.43
CA LYS A 49 -4.01 0.40 -14.74
C LYS A 49 -3.63 1.17 -13.47
N LYS A 50 -4.47 1.13 -12.43
CA LYS A 50 -4.23 1.84 -11.17
C LYS A 50 -3.01 1.31 -10.41
N PRO A 51 -2.92 0.03 -10.03
CA PRO A 51 -1.72 -0.51 -9.37
C PRO A 51 -0.48 -0.33 -10.23
N LEU A 52 -0.58 -0.55 -11.55
CA LEU A 52 0.54 -0.41 -12.47
C LEU A 52 1.10 1.02 -12.48
N ILE A 53 0.26 2.03 -12.72
CA ILE A 53 0.70 3.43 -12.78
C ILE A 53 1.15 3.94 -11.40
N SER A 54 0.42 3.59 -10.34
CA SER A 54 0.77 4.03 -8.98
C SER A 54 2.09 3.41 -8.49
N GLY A 55 2.37 2.15 -8.84
CA GLY A 55 3.65 1.50 -8.58
C GLY A 55 4.78 2.11 -9.41
N LEU A 56 4.53 2.44 -10.69
CA LEU A 56 5.50 3.11 -11.57
C LEU A 56 5.99 4.42 -10.98
N TYR A 57 5.12 5.21 -10.33
CA TYR A 57 5.54 6.47 -9.70
C TYR A 57 6.58 6.24 -8.61
N LEU A 58 6.39 5.26 -7.74
CA LEU A 58 7.36 4.93 -6.71
C LEU A 58 8.64 4.34 -7.30
N ASP A 59 8.51 3.49 -8.31
CA ASP A 59 9.66 2.89 -8.99
C ASP A 59 10.56 3.94 -9.65
N LEU A 60 9.97 4.97 -10.28
CA LEU A 60 10.70 6.11 -10.83
C LEU A 60 11.36 6.98 -9.74
N MET A 61 10.68 7.21 -8.62
CA MET A 61 11.19 8.08 -7.56
C MET A 61 12.26 7.41 -6.68
N TYR A 62 12.19 6.10 -6.51
CA TYR A 62 13.17 5.32 -5.74
C TYR A 62 14.29 4.71 -6.56
N ASP A 63 14.25 4.88 -7.89
CA ASP A 63 15.15 4.18 -8.81
C ASP A 63 15.11 2.65 -8.60
N THR A 64 13.92 2.13 -8.31
CA THR A 64 13.69 0.69 -8.11
C THR A 64 12.91 0.18 -9.31
N PHE A 65 13.58 -0.46 -10.28
CA PHE A 65 12.89 -0.89 -11.50
C PHE A 65 11.99 -2.11 -11.26
N GLY A 66 10.67 -1.89 -11.13
CA GLY A 66 9.65 -2.94 -11.14
C GLY A 66 9.28 -3.52 -9.78
N TRP A 67 9.88 -3.07 -8.68
CA TRP A 67 9.63 -3.62 -7.35
C TRP A 67 8.28 -3.18 -6.77
N ASN A 68 7.95 -1.90 -6.87
CA ASN A 68 6.68 -1.39 -6.38
C ASN A 68 5.55 -1.78 -7.32
N ILE A 69 5.76 -1.75 -8.65
CA ILE A 69 4.74 -2.22 -9.61
C ILE A 69 4.33 -3.66 -9.30
N SER A 70 5.29 -4.57 -9.21
CA SER A 70 5.01 -5.99 -8.98
C SER A 70 4.30 -6.21 -7.63
N GLY A 71 4.73 -5.52 -6.58
CA GLY A 71 4.04 -5.51 -5.28
C GLY A 71 2.59 -5.01 -5.37
N LYS A 72 2.33 -3.85 -5.98
CA LYS A 72 0.96 -3.28 -6.10
C LYS A 72 0.04 -4.16 -6.95
N MET A 73 0.60 -4.78 -7.99
CA MET A 73 -0.13 -5.71 -8.85
C MET A 73 -0.51 -6.98 -8.08
N LEU A 74 0.42 -7.54 -7.30
CA LEU A 74 0.14 -8.68 -6.42
C LEU A 74 -1.01 -8.37 -5.46
N VAL A 75 -0.94 -7.23 -4.76
CA VAL A 75 -2.01 -6.81 -3.84
C VAL A 75 -3.35 -6.67 -4.53
N SER A 76 -3.37 -6.11 -5.74
CA SER A 76 -4.60 -5.91 -6.50
C SER A 76 -5.22 -7.24 -6.95
N LEU A 77 -4.39 -8.22 -7.32
CA LEU A 77 -4.83 -9.57 -7.64
C LEU A 77 -5.42 -10.28 -6.41
N PHE A 78 -4.78 -10.18 -5.25
CA PHE A 78 -5.33 -10.70 -4.00
C PHE A 78 -6.67 -10.02 -3.66
N LEU A 79 -6.75 -8.70 -3.78
CA LEU A 79 -8.00 -7.96 -3.59
C LEU A 79 -9.12 -8.47 -4.51
N GLU A 80 -8.84 -8.67 -5.80
CA GLU A 80 -9.84 -9.17 -6.75
C GLU A 80 -10.35 -10.56 -6.38
N ILE A 81 -9.44 -11.47 -6.03
CA ILE A 81 -9.78 -12.84 -5.60
C ILE A 81 -10.65 -12.81 -4.34
N PHE A 82 -10.27 -12.03 -3.33
CA PHE A 82 -10.98 -12.01 -2.06
C PHE A 82 -12.31 -11.27 -2.12
N LYS A 83 -12.42 -10.20 -2.92
CA LYS A 83 -13.70 -9.49 -3.11
C LYS A 83 -14.76 -10.36 -3.78
N SER A 84 -14.36 -11.33 -4.61
CA SER A 84 -15.29 -12.31 -5.17
C SER A 84 -15.91 -13.25 -4.12
N ARG A 85 -15.33 -13.32 -2.91
CA ARG A 85 -15.71 -14.28 -1.86
C ARG A 85 -16.09 -13.63 -0.52
N TRP A 86 -15.72 -12.37 -0.29
CA TRP A 86 -15.81 -11.74 1.02
C TRP A 86 -16.23 -10.27 0.93
N GLU A 87 -17.36 -9.92 1.56
CA GLU A 87 -17.74 -8.54 1.79
C GLU A 87 -17.16 -8.02 3.11
N PHE A 88 -16.53 -6.84 3.08
CA PHE A 88 -15.92 -6.24 4.27
C PHE A 88 -16.99 -5.66 5.21
N ALA A 89 -17.57 -6.52 6.05
CA ALA A 89 -18.68 -6.14 6.94
C ALA A 89 -18.29 -5.16 8.06
N THR A 90 -17.02 -5.13 8.49
CA THR A 90 -16.59 -4.28 9.61
C THR A 90 -15.29 -3.54 9.29
N ARG A 91 -15.07 -2.42 10.00
CA ARG A 91 -13.80 -1.70 9.94
C ARG A 91 -12.61 -2.58 10.32
N LEU A 92 -12.81 -3.45 11.30
CA LEU A 92 -11.79 -4.34 11.82
C LEU A 92 -11.43 -5.40 10.77
N SER A 93 -12.40 -5.95 10.04
CA SER A 93 -12.10 -6.89 8.94
C SER A 93 -11.34 -6.22 7.80
N LEU A 94 -11.62 -4.96 7.48
CA LEU A 94 -10.86 -4.18 6.49
C LEU A 94 -9.40 -3.97 6.95
N ILE A 95 -9.18 -3.58 8.20
CA ILE A 95 -7.83 -3.35 8.74
C ILE A 95 -7.03 -4.66 8.78
N ILE A 96 -7.63 -5.77 9.23
CA ILE A 96 -6.96 -7.07 9.26
C ILE A 96 -6.61 -7.53 7.86
N PHE A 97 -7.54 -7.42 6.91
CA PHE A 97 -7.28 -7.84 5.53
C PHE A 97 -6.21 -6.97 4.86
N TYR A 98 -6.27 -5.65 5.06
CA TYR A 98 -5.20 -4.77 4.63
C TYR A 98 -3.86 -5.19 5.23
N GLY A 99 -3.80 -5.40 6.54
CA GLY A 99 -2.58 -5.81 7.23
C GLY A 99 -2.00 -7.09 6.63
N PHE A 100 -2.82 -8.10 6.38
CA PHE A 100 -2.38 -9.34 5.72
C PHE A 100 -1.79 -9.09 4.33
N VAL A 101 -2.50 -8.33 3.48
CA VAL A 101 -2.08 -8.10 2.10
C VAL A 101 -0.87 -7.17 2.02
N ALA A 102 -0.78 -6.18 2.89
CA ALA A 102 0.39 -5.31 3.01
C ALA A 102 1.62 -6.08 3.49
N LEU A 103 1.48 -6.99 4.47
CA LEU A 103 2.58 -7.86 4.89
C LEU A 103 3.10 -8.73 3.74
N LEU A 104 2.20 -9.29 2.92
CA LEU A 104 2.60 -10.06 1.73
C LEU A 104 3.36 -9.19 0.73
N GLU A 105 2.92 -7.96 0.51
CA GLU A 105 3.58 -7.02 -0.41
C GLU A 105 4.97 -6.61 0.09
N HIS A 106 5.09 -6.26 1.38
CA HIS A 106 6.36 -5.93 2.02
C HIS A 106 7.32 -7.11 1.99
N LEU A 107 6.84 -8.32 2.29
CA LEU A 107 7.64 -9.54 2.19
C LEU A 107 8.12 -9.78 0.76
N PHE A 108 7.25 -9.61 -0.22
CA PHE A 108 7.58 -9.79 -1.63
C PHE A 108 8.64 -8.78 -2.10
N ARG A 109 8.48 -7.49 -1.77
CA ARG A 109 9.47 -6.45 -2.06
C ARG A 109 10.81 -6.72 -1.37
N TYR A 110 10.78 -7.16 -0.11
CA TYR A 110 11.98 -7.54 0.62
C TYR A 110 12.71 -8.71 -0.04
N ILE A 111 11.99 -9.75 -0.49
CA ILE A 111 12.58 -10.88 -1.21
C ILE A 111 13.23 -10.38 -2.51
N LEU A 112 12.53 -9.56 -3.31
CA LEU A 112 13.08 -9.00 -4.54
C LEU A 112 14.33 -8.15 -4.30
N PHE A 113 14.32 -7.34 -3.23
CA PHE A 113 15.48 -6.54 -2.82
C PHE A 113 16.64 -7.45 -2.44
N ARG A 114 16.38 -8.48 -1.63
CA ARG A 114 17.40 -9.40 -1.10
C ARG A 114 18.07 -10.24 -2.18
N LEU A 115 17.36 -10.55 -3.27
CA LEU A 115 17.93 -11.24 -4.43
C LEU A 115 19.06 -10.43 -5.08
N LYS A 116 18.98 -9.09 -5.03
CA LYS A 116 19.99 -8.19 -5.62
C LYS A 116 21.00 -7.67 -4.60
N TYR A 117 20.56 -7.44 -3.37
CA TYR A 117 21.35 -6.79 -2.33
C TYR A 117 21.33 -7.60 -1.03
N TYR A 118 22.51 -7.94 -0.50
CA TYR A 118 22.64 -8.57 0.82
C TYR A 118 22.44 -7.53 1.94
N TYR A 119 21.21 -7.07 2.13
CA TYR A 119 20.85 -6.13 3.19
C TYR A 119 20.18 -6.86 4.36
N PRO A 120 20.62 -6.66 5.62
CA PRO A 120 20.04 -7.32 6.77
C PRO A 120 18.63 -6.76 7.05
N PHE A 121 17.71 -7.65 7.41
CA PHE A 121 16.36 -7.24 7.81
C PHE A 121 16.39 -6.55 9.18
N ASP A 122 15.93 -5.30 9.23
CA ASP A 122 15.75 -4.57 10.48
C ASP A 122 14.30 -4.67 10.92
N LEU A 123 14.08 -5.58 11.86
CA LEU A 123 12.77 -5.87 12.43
C LEU A 123 12.14 -4.63 13.09
N ARG A 124 12.93 -3.80 13.78
CA ARG A 124 12.40 -2.66 14.54
C ARG A 124 11.89 -1.57 13.61
N THR A 125 12.68 -1.22 12.60
CA THR A 125 12.33 -0.19 11.62
C THR A 125 11.12 -0.64 10.79
N PHE A 126 11.05 -1.93 10.42
CA PHE A 126 9.87 -2.51 9.79
C PHE A 126 8.61 -2.39 10.65
N PHE A 127 8.64 -2.80 11.91
CA PHE A 127 7.48 -2.72 12.79
C PHE A 127 7.01 -1.29 13.01
N LEU A 128 7.94 -0.33 13.11
CA LEU A 128 7.59 1.07 13.25
C LEU A 128 6.86 1.58 11.99
N GLY A 129 7.43 1.35 10.81
CA GLY A 129 6.82 1.77 9.54
C GLY A 129 5.45 1.14 9.31
N PHE A 130 5.35 -0.17 9.53
CA PHE A 130 4.09 -0.91 9.41
C PHE A 130 3.03 -0.44 10.42
N SER A 131 3.43 -0.14 11.66
CA SER A 131 2.50 0.38 12.68
C SER A 131 1.94 1.74 12.30
N ILE A 132 2.78 2.63 11.73
CA ILE A 132 2.34 3.92 11.20
C ILE A 132 1.34 3.72 10.05
N GLU A 133 1.63 2.79 9.14
CA GLU A 133 0.76 2.47 8.01
C GLU A 133 -0.64 2.01 8.48
N LEU A 134 -0.70 1.09 9.45
CA LEU A 134 -1.95 0.63 10.06
C LEU A 134 -2.67 1.75 10.83
N PHE A 135 -1.93 2.61 11.53
CA PHE A 135 -2.50 3.75 12.23
C PHE A 135 -3.13 4.76 11.25
N LEU A 136 -2.48 5.03 10.13
CA LEU A 136 -3.04 5.88 9.07
C LEU A 136 -4.30 5.27 8.46
N LEU A 137 -4.31 3.95 8.23
CA LEU A 137 -5.50 3.26 7.75
C LEU A 137 -6.65 3.37 8.75
N TYR A 138 -6.34 3.19 10.04
CA TYR A 138 -7.29 3.40 11.12
C TYR A 138 -7.86 4.83 11.02
N LEU A 139 -7.04 5.88 11.02
CA LEU A 139 -7.55 7.25 10.94
C LEU A 139 -8.41 7.50 9.70
N LEU A 140 -7.99 7.05 8.52
CA LEU A 140 -8.72 7.25 7.27
C LEU A 140 -10.08 6.52 7.26
N THR A 141 -10.15 5.34 7.88
CA THR A 141 -11.41 4.58 7.96
C THR A 141 -12.43 5.21 8.92
N LEU A 142 -12.02 6.02 9.92
CA LEU A 142 -12.95 6.80 10.76
C LEU A 142 -13.81 7.74 9.91
N PHE A 143 -13.16 8.46 8.99
CA PHE A 143 -13.83 9.46 8.15
C PHE A 143 -14.70 8.84 7.06
N ILE A 144 -14.31 7.66 6.56
CA ILE A 144 -15.03 6.98 5.47
C ILE A 144 -16.34 6.36 5.97
N ILE A 145 -16.34 5.69 7.12
CA ILE A 145 -17.52 4.96 7.61
C ILE A 145 -18.59 5.92 8.14
N LYS A 146 -18.18 7.02 8.80
CA LYS A 146 -19.12 8.02 9.30
C LYS A 146 -19.98 8.65 8.18
N LYS A 147 -19.46 8.68 6.94
CA LYS A 147 -20.16 9.21 5.77
C LYS A 147 -21.23 8.27 5.19
N HIS A 148 -21.13 6.96 5.40
CA HIS A 148 -22.13 5.98 4.96
C HIS A 148 -23.29 5.81 5.96
N ALA A 149 -23.10 6.17 7.22
CA ALA A 149 -24.15 6.14 8.24
C ALA A 149 -25.09 7.38 8.20
N GLN A 150 -24.83 8.35 7.32
CA GLN A 150 -25.58 9.61 7.20
C GLN A 150 -26.42 9.70 5.91
N THR A 151 -26.52 8.62 5.15
CA THR A 151 -27.41 8.46 3.99
C THR A 151 -28.48 7.43 4.32
#